data_AF-A0A838FGP9-F1
#
_entry.id   AF-A0A838FGP9-F1
#
_cell.length_a   1.000
_cell.length_b   1.000
_cell.length_c   1.000
_cell.angle_alpha   90.00
_cell.angle_beta   90.00
_cell.angle_gamma   90.00
#
_symmetry.space_group_name_H-M   'P 1'
#
loop_
_entity.id
_entity.type
_entity.pdbx_description
1 polymer ?
#
loop_
_entity_poly.entity_id
_entity_poly.type
_entity_poly.pdbx_seq_one_letter_code
_entity_poly.pdbx_strand_id
1 'polypeptide(L)'
;MSKELERAGIPTAVLCNLVSIAQRVGASRIVPTRGIPYPTGDPSLDTEAEREWRRALLEKALEAVSTSVSGPTIFDPAGETQAA
;
A
#
# COMPACT_ATOMS: atom_id res chain seq x y z
N MET A 1 12.62 2.23 -6.82
CA MET A 1 12.61 3.65 -6.41
C MET A 1 12.27 3.84 -4.93
N SER A 2 11.26 3.18 -4.36
CA SER A 2 10.87 3.37 -2.94
C SER A 2 12.03 3.26 -1.96
N LYS A 3 12.86 2.23 -2.07
CA LYS A 3 14.06 2.04 -1.23
C LYS A 3 15.04 3.23 -1.28
N GLU A 4 15.19 3.85 -2.44
CA GLU A 4 16.11 4.98 -2.63
C GLU A 4 15.52 6.27 -2.03
N LEU A 5 14.21 6.47 -2.13
CA LEU A 5 13.50 7.58 -1.48
C LEU A 5 13.59 7.47 0.04
N GLU A 6 13.37 6.28 0.59
CA GLU A 6 13.53 5.99 2.02
C GLU A 6 14.96 6.23 2.49
N ARG A 7 15.97 5.81 1.70
CA ARG A 7 17.39 6.10 2.00
C ARG A 7 17.69 7.60 2.01
N ALA A 8 16.98 8.38 1.19
CA ALA A 8 17.07 9.84 1.16
C ALA A 8 16.27 10.53 2.28
N GLY A 9 15.62 9.77 3.17
CA GLY A 9 14.80 10.30 4.26
C GLY A 9 13.40 10.75 3.84
N ILE A 10 12.89 10.26 2.70
CA ILE A 10 11.56 10.55 2.18
C ILE A 10 10.67 9.31 2.41
N PRO A 11 9.76 9.33 3.41
CA PRO A 11 8.83 8.24 3.64
C PRO A 11 8.01 7.94 2.38
N THR A 12 7.95 6.67 1.99
CA THR A 12 7.31 6.21 0.75
C THR A 12 6.52 4.93 1.00
N ALA A 13 5.22 4.96 0.72
CA ALA A 13 4.39 3.76 0.64
C ALA A 13 4.24 3.32 -0.82
N VAL A 14 4.41 2.02 -1.08
CA VAL A 14 4.20 1.44 -2.41
C VAL A 14 2.85 0.73 -2.42
N LEU A 15 1.94 1.23 -3.26
CA LEU A 15 0.68 0.55 -3.56
C LEU A 15 0.97 -0.49 -4.67
N CYS A 16 0.79 -1.77 -4.36
CA CYS A 16 1.04 -2.82 -5.35
C CYS A 16 0.30 -4.13 -5.05
N ASN A 17 0.07 -4.93 -6.09
CA ASN A 17 -0.54 -6.26 -5.97
C ASN A 17 0.49 -7.38 -5.81
N LEU A 18 1.72 -7.17 -6.30
CA LEU A 18 2.81 -8.15 -6.21
C LEU A 18 3.57 -8.02 -4.88
N VAL A 19 2.85 -8.22 -3.78
CA VAL A 19 3.34 -8.01 -2.40
C VAL A 19 4.64 -8.77 -2.13
N SER A 20 4.72 -10.05 -2.53
CA SER A 20 5.91 -10.89 -2.34
C SER A 20 7.14 -10.37 -3.07
N ILE A 21 6.97 -9.74 -4.24
CA ILE A 21 8.07 -9.12 -4.99
C ILE A 21 8.50 -7.83 -4.29
N ALA A 22 7.55 -6.99 -3.86
CA ALA A 22 7.83 -5.76 -3.13
C ALA A 22 8.61 -6.03 -1.83
N GLN A 23 8.25 -7.09 -1.10
CA GLN A 23 8.99 -7.57 0.08
C GLN A 23 10.43 -7.97 -0.30
N ARG A 24 10.61 -8.83 -1.32
CA ARG A 24 11.93 -9.33 -1.73
C ARG A 24 12.89 -8.24 -2.19
N VAL A 25 12.38 -7.17 -2.82
CA VAL A 25 13.21 -6.03 -3.25
C VAL A 25 13.44 -5.00 -2.13
N GLY A 26 12.82 -5.20 -0.97
CA GLY A 26 13.04 -4.38 0.24
C GLY A 26 12.24 -3.07 0.26
N ALA A 27 10.99 -3.09 -0.20
CA ALA A 27 10.08 -1.95 0.03
C ALA A 27 9.72 -1.85 1.53
N SER A 28 9.93 -0.67 2.12
CA SER A 28 9.69 -0.45 3.56
C SER A 28 8.21 -0.54 3.94
N ARG A 29 7.33 0.09 3.15
CA ARG A 29 5.89 0.16 3.40
C ARG A 29 5.14 -0.33 2.17
N ILE A 30 4.37 -1.39 2.33
CA ILE A 30 3.67 -2.06 1.24
C ILE A 30 2.18 -2.00 1.52
N VAL A 31 1.41 -1.43 0.60
CA VAL A 31 -0.05 -1.36 0.68
C VAL A 31 -0.62 -2.25 -0.42
N PRO A 32 -1.20 -3.41 -0.07
CA PRO A 32 -1.84 -4.29 -1.05
C PRO A 32 -2.95 -3.56 -1.79
N THR A 33 -2.96 -3.73 -3.11
CA THR A 33 -4.02 -3.24 -4.00
C THR A 33 -4.99 -4.36 -4.36
N ARG A 34 -6.14 -4.02 -4.96
CA ARG A 34 -7.19 -5.01 -5.30
C ARG A 34 -6.74 -6.09 -6.27
N GLY A 35 -5.92 -5.72 -7.26
CA GLY A 35 -5.53 -6.62 -8.33
C GLY A 35 -4.50 -6.00 -9.26
N ILE A 36 -4.09 -6.79 -10.26
CA ILE A 36 -3.25 -6.33 -11.37
C ILE A 36 -4.04 -5.37 -12.28
N PRO A 37 -5.24 -5.74 -12.78
CA PRO A 37 -6.12 -4.78 -13.39
C PRO A 37 -6.71 -3.88 -12.29
N TYR A 38 -6.85 -2.59 -12.59
CA TYR A 38 -7.47 -1.60 -11.69
C TYR A 38 -6.85 -1.62 -10.28
N PRO A 39 -5.53 -1.39 -10.12
CA PRO A 39 -4.88 -1.50 -8.81
C PRO A 39 -5.51 -0.57 -7.77
N THR A 40 -6.00 0.59 -8.19
CA THR A 40 -6.60 1.60 -7.33
C THR A 40 -8.08 1.82 -7.65
N GLY A 41 -8.81 0.79 -8.10
CA GLY A 41 -10.25 0.90 -8.28
C GLY A 41 -10.93 -0.45 -8.52
N ASP A 42 -12.25 -0.43 -8.67
CA ASP A 42 -13.02 -1.60 -9.09
C ASP A 42 -14.19 -1.20 -9.99
N PRO A 43 -14.17 -1.54 -11.30
CA PRO A 43 -15.25 -1.22 -12.22
C PRO A 43 -16.52 -2.07 -11.99
N SER A 44 -16.47 -3.11 -11.16
CA SER A 44 -17.65 -3.94 -10.82
C SER A 44 -18.49 -3.37 -9.68
N LEU A 45 -17.97 -2.37 -8.95
CA LEU A 45 -18.69 -1.67 -7.89
C LEU A 45 -19.53 -0.53 -8.47
N ASP A 46 -20.59 -0.16 -7.76
CA ASP A 46 -21.28 1.10 -8.03
C ASP A 46 -20.41 2.31 -7.62
N THR A 47 -20.81 3.51 -8.07
CA THR A 47 -20.02 4.73 -7.88
C THR A 47 -19.72 5.07 -6.42
N GLU A 48 -20.65 4.83 -5.50
CA GLU A 48 -20.44 5.16 -4.09
C GLU A 48 -19.56 4.12 -3.41
N ALA A 49 -19.80 2.83 -3.65
CA ALA A 49 -18.96 1.75 -3.13
C ALA A 49 -17.52 1.83 -3.67
N GLU A 50 -17.33 2.18 -4.94
CA GLU A 50 -16.01 2.36 -5.54
C GLU A 50 -15.26 3.54 -4.89
N ARG A 51 -15.96 4.64 -4.63
CA ARG A 51 -15.41 5.82 -3.95
C ARG A 51 -15.02 5.53 -2.51
N GLU A 52 -15.86 4.80 -1.77
CA GLU A 52 -15.57 4.38 -0.39
C GLU A 52 -14.35 3.46 -0.36
N TRP A 53 -14.29 2.49 -1.26
CA TRP A 53 -13.16 1.59 -1.38
C TRP A 53 -11.84 2.33 -1.68
N ARG A 54 -11.85 3.28 -2.64
CA ARG A 54 -10.66 4.11 -2.92
C ARG A 54 -10.23 4.96 -1.74
N ARG A 55 -11.20 5.46 -0.95
CA ARG A 55 -10.93 6.22 0.26
C ARG A 55 -10.22 5.37 1.30
N ALA A 56 -10.71 4.15 1.56
CA ALA A 56 -10.06 3.23 2.50
C ALA A 56 -8.62 2.89 2.07
N LEU A 57 -8.38 2.65 0.77
CA LEU A 57 -7.02 2.44 0.24
C LEU A 57 -6.11 3.65 0.48
N LEU A 58 -6.61 4.86 0.22
CA LEU A 58 -5.84 6.09 0.40
C LEU A 58 -5.55 6.37 1.88
N GLU A 59 -6.53 6.18 2.75
CA GLU A 59 -6.38 6.34 4.21
C GLU A 59 -5.33 5.37 4.75
N LYS A 60 -5.34 4.11 4.30
CA LYS A 60 -4.29 3.14 4.65
C LYS A 60 -2.91 3.52 4.11
N ALA A 61 -2.83 4.11 2.92
CA ALA A 61 -1.57 4.60 2.38
C ALA A 61 -1.02 5.81 3.16
N LEU A 62 -1.90 6.70 3.63
CA LEU A 62 -1.56 7.83 4.50
C LEU A 62 -1.10 7.35 5.88
N GLU A 63 -1.75 6.34 6.44
CA GLU A 63 -1.27 5.65 7.64
C GLU A 63 0.13 5.10 7.41
N ALA A 64 0.31 4.29 6.36
CA ALA A 64 1.58 3.65 6.05
C ALA A 64 2.74 4.64 5.94
N VAL A 65 2.58 5.72 5.14
CA VAL A 65 3.64 6.74 4.96
C VAL A 65 3.93 7.52 6.24
N SER A 66 2.97 7.64 7.15
CA SER A 66 3.11 8.33 8.44
C SER A 66 3.64 7.44 9.57
N THR A 67 3.55 6.12 9.42
CA THR A 67 4.02 5.14 10.41
C THR A 67 5.51 4.89 10.24
N SER A 68 6.28 5.06 11.32
CA SER A 68 7.68 4.64 11.39
C SER A 68 7.77 3.11 11.36
N VAL A 69 8.62 2.58 10.46
CA VAL A 69 8.86 1.14 10.32
C VAL A 69 10.36 0.84 10.38
N SER A 70 10.73 -0.32 10.93
CA SER A 70 12.12 -0.79 11.03
C SER A 70 12.51 -1.78 9.92
N GLY A 71 11.56 -2.21 9.12
CA GLY A 71 11.74 -3.15 8.02
C GLY A 71 10.51 -3.18 7.11
N PRO A 72 10.48 -4.07 6.10
CA PRO A 72 9.29 -4.29 5.29
C PRO A 72 8.06 -4.51 6.17
N THR A 73 6.98 -3.80 5.88
CA THR A 73 5.72 -3.87 6.63
C THR A 73 4.56 -3.78 5.66
N ILE A 74 3.57 -4.65 5.83
CA ILE A 74 2.36 -4.68 5.02
C ILE A 74 1.23 -3.97 5.77
N PHE A 75 0.58 -3.04 5.08
CA PHE A 75 -0.55 -2.26 5.57
C PHE A 75 -1.79 -2.67 4.77
N ASP A 76 -2.57 -3.61 5.28
CA ASP A 76 -3.75 -4.13 4.60
C ASP A 76 -4.93 -3.13 4.70
N PRO A 77 -5.53 -2.68 3.58
CA PRO A 77 -6.72 -1.83 3.60
C PRO A 77 -7.96 -2.50 4.22
N ALA A 78 -8.04 -3.83 4.19
CA ALA A 78 -9.18 -4.60 4.69
C ALA A 78 -8.89 -5.33 6.02
N GLY A 79 -7.70 -5.16 6.59
CA GLY A 79 -7.22 -5.96 7.72
C GLY A 79 -6.21 -5.24 8.61
N GLU A 80 -5.51 -6.02 9.42
CA GLU A 80 -4.52 -5.52 10.36
C GLU A 80 -3.16 -5.30 9.69
N THR A 81 -2.42 -4.28 10.15
CA THR A 81 -1.04 -4.01 9.76
C THR A 81 -0.14 -5.13 10.26
N GLN A 82 0.64 -5.73 9.36
CA GLN A 82 1.48 -6.89 9.63
C GLN A 82 2.94 -6.56 9.33
N ALA A 83 3.83 -6.87 10.29
CA ALA A 83 5.26 -6.93 9.99
C ALA A 83 5.49 -8.01 8.93
N ALA A 84 6.21 -7.67 7.86
CA ALA A 84 6.50 -8.60 6.77
C ALA A 84 7.67 -9.53 7.07
#